data_AF-A0A183D680-F1
#
_entry.id   AF-A0A183D680-F1
#
_cell.length_a   1.000
_cell.length_b   1.000
_cell.length_c   1.000
_cell.angle_alpha   90.00
_cell.angle_beta   90.00
_cell.angle_gamma   90.00
#
_symmetry.space_group_name_H-M   'P 1'
#
loop_
_entity.id
_entity.type
_entity.pdbx_description
1 polymer ?
#
loop_
_entity_poly.entity_id
_entity_poly.type
_entity_poly.pdbx_seq_one_letter_code
_entity_poly.pdbx_strand_id
1 'polypeptide(L)'
;MKYPYPDYLDGASKKALESFDMIRMNKTATKAQKQMMLDEWAKMQGNDTVLAGYMESKDEMMKMGQETMTKIENSKLSDEAKMAAVRIAKLEMQQDLTDEEMSAKYLRILQSLKPEVRKELRMFMDMQQMDMVHKMMAAMDSTNRMNMMMMMTTMTTMS
;
A
#
# COMPACT_ATOMS: atom_id res chain seq x y z
N MET A 1 -4.44 11.67 7.20
CA MET A 1 -3.18 10.97 7.54
C MET A 1 -2.12 11.33 6.52
N LYS A 2 -0.96 11.81 6.95
CA LYS A 2 0.24 11.87 6.10
C LYS A 2 0.92 10.51 6.26
N TYR A 3 0.88 9.68 5.22
CA TYR A 3 1.65 8.42 5.24
C TYR A 3 3.13 8.78 5.37
N PRO A 4 3.89 8.07 6.22
CA PRO A 4 5.33 8.29 6.33
C PRO A 4 5.98 8.13 4.95
N TYR A 5 7.02 8.93 4.69
CA TYR A 5 7.81 8.75 3.49
C TYR A 5 8.60 7.44 3.61
N PRO A 6 8.85 6.73 2.50
CA PRO A 6 9.79 5.63 2.48
C PRO A 6 11.20 6.10 2.86
N ASP A 7 11.97 5.25 3.55
CA ASP A 7 13.31 5.58 4.07
C ASP A 7 14.31 5.99 2.99
N TYR A 8 14.13 5.54 1.75
CA TYR A 8 14.97 5.99 0.63
C TYR A 8 14.77 7.48 0.29
N LEU A 9 13.77 8.14 0.88
CA LEU A 9 13.56 9.59 0.82
C LEU A 9 14.15 10.34 2.02
N ASP A 10 14.85 9.66 2.93
CA ASP A 10 15.50 10.32 4.06
C ASP A 10 16.58 11.28 3.57
N GLY A 11 16.51 12.50 4.07
CA GLY A 11 17.38 13.59 3.60
C GLY A 11 17.04 14.14 2.22
N ALA A 12 15.95 13.68 1.57
CA ALA A 12 15.47 14.28 0.34
C ALA A 12 15.07 15.74 0.56
N SER A 13 15.33 16.58 -0.44
CA SER A 13 14.96 17.99 -0.36
C SER A 13 13.44 18.16 -0.23
N LYS A 14 13.00 19.25 0.40
CA LYS A 14 11.56 19.58 0.48
C LYS A 14 10.88 19.57 -0.90
N LYS A 15 11.57 20.10 -1.91
CA LYS A 15 11.08 20.13 -3.31
C LYS A 15 10.91 18.70 -3.88
N ALA A 16 11.86 17.81 -3.59
CA ALA A 16 11.76 16.41 -3.99
C ALA A 16 10.54 15.74 -3.33
N LEU A 17 10.35 15.93 -2.03
CA LEU A 17 9.20 15.40 -1.28
C LEU A 17 7.86 15.97 -1.79
N GLU A 18 7.79 17.27 -2.07
CA GLU A 18 6.60 17.91 -2.63
C GLU A 18 6.25 17.34 -4.02
N SER A 19 7.24 17.17 -4.90
CA SER A 19 7.02 16.56 -6.21
C SER A 19 6.61 15.08 -6.13
N PHE A 20 7.18 14.32 -5.19
CA PHE A 20 6.77 12.94 -4.91
C PHE A 20 5.31 12.87 -4.46
N ASP A 21 4.91 13.73 -3.52
CA ASP A 21 3.53 13.80 -3.04
C ASP A 21 2.54 14.21 -4.13
N MET A 22 2.92 15.15 -5.00
CA MET A 22 2.08 15.54 -6.14
C MET A 22 1.75 14.36 -7.05
N ILE A 23 2.73 13.49 -7.32
CA ILE A 23 2.52 12.29 -8.15
C ILE A 23 1.63 11.29 -7.41
N ARG A 24 1.95 11.00 -6.14
CA ARG A 24 1.20 10.01 -5.33
C ARG A 24 -0.27 10.40 -5.15
N MET A 25 -0.53 11.68 -4.89
CA MET A 25 -1.86 12.23 -4.64
C MET A 25 -2.63 12.61 -5.91
N ASN A 26 -2.08 12.37 -7.10
CA ASN A 26 -2.75 12.70 -8.35
C ASN A 26 -4.00 11.82 -8.56
N LYS A 27 -5.18 12.35 -8.29
CA LYS A 27 -6.44 11.60 -8.36
C LYS A 27 -6.89 11.26 -9.79
N THR A 28 -6.38 11.97 -10.79
CA THR A 28 -6.80 11.79 -12.19
C THR A 28 -5.91 10.82 -12.95
N ALA A 29 -4.71 10.53 -12.42
CA ALA A 29 -3.81 9.55 -13.00
C ALA A 29 -4.19 8.13 -12.59
N THR A 30 -4.18 7.23 -13.57
CA THR A 30 -4.23 5.79 -13.35
C THR A 30 -2.98 5.31 -12.59
N LYS A 31 -3.05 4.12 -12.00
CA LYS A 31 -1.90 3.50 -11.32
C LYS A 31 -0.69 3.36 -12.26
N ALA A 32 -0.91 2.98 -13.53
CA ALA A 32 0.13 2.93 -14.55
C ALA A 32 0.79 4.31 -14.78
N GLN A 33 -0.02 5.36 -14.92
CA GLN A 33 0.48 6.71 -15.15
C GLN A 33 1.27 7.21 -13.93
N LYS A 34 0.76 6.99 -12.71
CA LYS A 34 1.52 7.32 -11.49
C LYS A 34 2.83 6.57 -11.41
N GLN A 35 2.84 5.28 -11.76
CA GLN A 35 4.06 4.47 -11.79
C GLN A 35 5.07 5.05 -12.78
N MET A 36 4.66 5.42 -13.99
CA MET A 36 5.53 6.06 -14.97
C MET A 36 6.09 7.39 -14.47
N MET A 37 5.24 8.24 -13.88
CA MET A 37 5.66 9.52 -13.30
C MET A 37 6.66 9.32 -12.16
N LEU A 38 6.49 8.30 -11.31
CA LEU A 38 7.43 7.97 -10.24
C LEU A 38 8.75 7.38 -10.78
N ASP A 39 8.69 6.54 -11.83
CA ASP A 39 9.87 5.98 -12.50
C ASP A 39 10.73 7.11 -13.10
N GLU A 40 10.11 8.11 -13.73
CA GLU A 40 10.78 9.31 -14.25
C GLU A 40 11.31 10.20 -13.13
N TRP A 41 10.47 10.47 -12.11
CA TRP A 41 10.84 11.27 -10.95
C TRP A 41 12.08 10.73 -10.23
N ALA A 42 12.17 9.41 -10.04
CA ALA A 42 13.29 8.78 -9.37
C ALA A 42 14.61 8.97 -10.15
N LYS A 43 14.56 8.81 -11.48
CA LYS A 43 15.72 9.07 -12.37
C LYS A 43 16.16 10.54 -12.33
N MET A 44 15.21 11.47 -12.23
CA MET A 44 15.49 12.91 -12.21
C MET A 44 16.14 13.40 -10.90
N GLN A 45 16.07 12.63 -9.81
CA GLN A 45 16.72 13.04 -8.56
C GLN A 45 18.25 13.06 -8.67
N GLY A 46 18.84 12.33 -9.65
CA GLY A 46 20.29 12.25 -9.81
C GLY A 46 21.01 11.66 -8.60
N ASN A 47 20.28 10.93 -7.75
CA ASN A 47 20.76 10.31 -6.52
C ASN A 47 20.52 8.80 -6.62
N ASP A 48 21.62 8.04 -6.73
CA ASP A 48 21.58 6.59 -6.90
C ASP A 48 20.90 5.88 -5.73
N THR A 49 20.98 6.41 -4.51
CA THR A 49 20.29 5.86 -3.33
C THR A 49 18.77 5.96 -3.47
N VAL A 50 18.27 7.10 -3.93
CA VAL A 50 16.81 7.30 -4.14
C VAL A 50 16.31 6.39 -5.25
N LEU A 51 17.05 6.28 -6.35
CA LEU A 51 16.68 5.41 -7.47
C LEU A 51 16.70 3.93 -7.06
N ALA A 52 17.76 3.47 -6.38
CA ALA A 52 17.88 2.09 -5.93
C ALA A 52 16.78 1.73 -4.92
N GLY A 53 16.56 2.57 -3.90
CA GLY A 53 15.53 2.31 -2.89
C GLY A 53 14.11 2.36 -3.46
N TYR A 54 13.86 3.22 -4.46
CA TYR A 54 12.61 3.22 -5.19
C TYR A 54 12.39 1.91 -5.97
N MET A 55 13.41 1.43 -6.69
CA MET A 55 13.31 0.17 -7.45
C MET A 55 13.12 -1.03 -6.52
N GLU A 56 13.81 -1.08 -5.38
CA GLU A 56 13.63 -2.11 -4.36
C GLU A 56 12.21 -2.10 -3.80
N SER A 57 11.69 -0.92 -3.44
CA SER A 57 10.32 -0.77 -2.95
C SER A 57 9.28 -1.22 -3.98
N LYS A 58 9.51 -0.90 -5.27
CA LYS A 58 8.66 -1.36 -6.37
C LYS A 58 8.65 -2.89 -6.49
N ASP A 59 9.83 -3.52 -6.44
CA ASP A 59 9.96 -4.97 -6.50
C ASP A 59 9.33 -5.67 -5.30
N GLU A 60 9.49 -5.11 -4.10
CA GLU A 60 8.86 -5.65 -2.89
C GLU A 60 7.34 -5.56 -2.96
N MET A 61 6.78 -4.44 -3.46
CA MET A 61 5.35 -4.29 -3.69
C MET A 61 4.80 -5.34 -4.68
N MET A 62 5.55 -5.66 -5.74
CA MET A 62 5.16 -6.73 -6.67
C MET A 62 5.17 -8.10 -5.99
N LYS A 63 6.20 -8.41 -5.21
CA LYS A 63 6.30 -9.67 -4.45
C LYS A 63 5.16 -9.80 -3.44
N MET A 64 4.85 -8.74 -2.71
CA MET A 64 3.72 -8.72 -1.76
C MET A 64 2.38 -8.95 -2.45
N GLY A 65 2.18 -8.39 -3.65
CA GLY A 65 1.01 -8.67 -4.48
C GLY A 65 0.85 -10.16 -4.80
N GLN A 66 1.96 -10.84 -5.12
CA GLN A 66 1.97 -12.29 -5.37
C GLN A 66 1.71 -13.10 -4.09
N GLU A 67 2.37 -12.76 -2.98
CA GLU A 67 2.19 -13.43 -1.68
C GLU A 67 0.76 -13.34 -1.17
N THR A 68 0.06 -12.24 -1.45
CA THR A 68 -1.32 -12.02 -1.00
C THR A 68 -2.26 -13.12 -1.48
N MET A 69 -2.10 -13.62 -2.71
CA MET A 69 -2.93 -14.71 -3.24
C MET A 69 -2.72 -16.01 -2.46
N THR A 70 -1.47 -16.36 -2.16
CA THR A 70 -1.13 -17.53 -1.33
C THR A 70 -1.67 -17.40 0.10
N LYS A 71 -1.64 -16.20 0.68
CA LYS A 71 -2.22 -15.95 2.01
C LYS A 71 -3.74 -16.08 2.02
N ILE A 72 -4.42 -15.66 0.96
CA ILE A 72 -5.88 -15.86 0.82
C ILE A 72 -6.20 -17.35 0.75
N GLU A 73 -5.48 -18.11 -0.08
CA GLU A 73 -5.69 -19.55 -0.26
C GLU A 73 -5.57 -20.31 1.06
N ASN A 74 -4.49 -20.04 1.80
CA ASN A 74 -4.18 -20.68 3.09
C ASN A 74 -4.93 -20.07 4.30
N SER A 75 -5.78 -19.07 4.08
CA SER A 75 -6.53 -18.44 5.16
C SER A 75 -7.65 -19.34 5.70
N LYS A 76 -8.11 -19.01 6.91
CA LYS A 76 -9.31 -19.59 7.53
C LYS A 76 -10.60 -18.88 7.11
N LEU A 77 -10.54 -18.02 6.08
CA LEU A 77 -11.70 -17.32 5.56
C LEU A 77 -12.77 -18.31 5.08
N SER A 78 -14.03 -17.96 5.23
CA SER A 78 -15.14 -18.61 4.51
C SER A 78 -14.93 -18.56 3.00
N ASP A 79 -15.53 -19.49 2.26
CA ASP A 79 -15.40 -19.53 0.79
C ASP A 79 -15.86 -18.22 0.13
N GLU A 80 -16.94 -17.63 0.63
CA GLU A 80 -17.44 -16.34 0.16
C GLU A 80 -16.43 -15.21 0.42
N ALA A 81 -15.83 -15.18 1.62
CA ALA A 81 -14.80 -14.19 1.95
C ALA A 81 -13.51 -14.41 1.13
N LYS A 82 -13.09 -15.66 0.86
CA LYS A 82 -11.95 -15.96 -0.02
C LYS A 82 -12.19 -15.47 -1.44
N MET A 83 -13.37 -15.75 -2.01
CA MET A 83 -13.72 -15.26 -3.35
C MET A 83 -13.70 -13.73 -3.41
N ALA A 84 -14.23 -13.06 -2.38
CA ALA A 84 -14.19 -11.60 -2.29
C ALA A 84 -12.75 -11.06 -2.14
N ALA A 85 -11.92 -11.68 -1.31
CA ALA A 85 -10.51 -11.33 -1.15
C ALA A 85 -9.74 -11.48 -2.47
N VAL A 86 -9.97 -12.56 -3.22
CA VAL A 86 -9.39 -12.75 -4.56
C VAL A 86 -9.83 -11.65 -5.53
N ARG A 87 -11.11 -11.25 -5.51
CA ARG A 87 -11.61 -10.15 -6.36
C ARG A 87 -10.93 -8.83 -6.01
N ILE A 88 -10.72 -8.55 -4.73
CA ILE A 88 -10.02 -7.35 -4.26
C ILE A 88 -8.54 -7.41 -4.66
N ALA A 89 -7.85 -8.52 -4.44
CA ALA A 89 -6.45 -8.69 -4.83
C ALA A 89 -6.24 -8.48 -6.35
N LYS A 90 -7.14 -9.05 -7.17
CA LYS A 90 -7.11 -8.82 -8.62
C LYS A 90 -7.38 -7.36 -9.01
N LEU A 91 -8.28 -6.68 -8.28
CA LEU A 91 -8.57 -5.26 -8.49
C LEU A 91 -7.33 -4.39 -8.22
N GLU A 92 -6.60 -4.67 -7.13
CA GLU A 92 -5.35 -3.98 -6.78
C GLU A 92 -4.24 -4.15 -7.84
N MET A 93 -4.27 -5.25 -8.60
CA MET A 93 -3.32 -5.49 -9.70
C MET A 93 -3.66 -4.70 -10.97
N GLN A 94 -4.88 -4.16 -11.10
CA GLN A 94 -5.29 -3.39 -12.28
C GLN A 94 -4.52 -2.06 -12.33
N GLN A 95 -3.84 -1.83 -13.46
CA GLN A 95 -2.99 -0.65 -13.65
C GLN A 95 -3.73 0.51 -14.35
N ASP A 96 -4.87 0.22 -14.98
CA ASP A 96 -5.66 1.12 -15.81
C ASP A 96 -6.72 1.92 -15.03
N LEU A 97 -6.78 1.72 -13.71
CA LEU A 97 -7.73 2.42 -12.84
C LEU A 97 -7.07 3.60 -12.12
N THR A 98 -7.84 4.66 -11.94
CA THR A 98 -7.60 5.71 -10.96
C THR A 98 -7.92 5.23 -9.53
N ASP A 99 -7.43 5.94 -8.52
CA ASP A 99 -7.74 5.62 -7.11
C ASP A 99 -9.26 5.69 -6.83
N GLU A 100 -9.97 6.60 -7.48
CA GLU A 100 -11.41 6.77 -7.30
C GLU A 100 -12.19 5.59 -7.89
N GLU A 101 -11.85 5.16 -9.10
CA GLU A 101 -12.45 3.98 -9.74
C GLU A 101 -12.16 2.70 -8.96
N MET A 102 -10.93 2.55 -8.48
CA MET A 102 -10.52 1.45 -7.62
C MET A 102 -11.35 1.43 -6.33
N SER A 103 -11.43 2.57 -5.62
CA SER A 103 -12.24 2.71 -4.39
C SER A 103 -13.72 2.39 -4.64
N ALA A 104 -14.30 2.89 -5.74
CA ALA A 104 -15.68 2.59 -6.10
C ALA A 104 -15.91 1.11 -6.43
N LYS A 105 -14.95 0.42 -7.06
CA LYS A 105 -15.02 -1.03 -7.32
C LYS A 105 -14.86 -1.84 -6.04
N TYR A 106 -13.94 -1.43 -5.16
CA TYR A 106 -13.72 -2.05 -3.86
C TYR A 106 -14.97 -1.96 -2.98
N LEU A 107 -15.58 -0.78 -2.87
CA LEU A 107 -16.82 -0.57 -2.12
C LEU A 107 -17.97 -1.43 -2.65
N ARG A 108 -18.10 -1.55 -3.97
CA ARG A 108 -19.10 -2.43 -4.60
C ARG A 108 -18.91 -3.90 -4.22
N ILE A 109 -17.67 -4.39 -4.13
CA ILE A 109 -17.40 -5.74 -3.64
C ILE A 109 -17.91 -5.87 -2.21
N LEU A 110 -17.51 -4.98 -1.30
CA LEU A 110 -17.90 -5.05 0.10
C LEU A 110 -19.42 -4.97 0.30
N GLN A 111 -20.10 -4.09 -0.45
CA GLN A 111 -21.55 -3.90 -0.38
C GLN A 111 -22.32 -5.13 -0.85
N SER A 112 -21.75 -5.93 -1.77
CA SER A 112 -22.37 -7.17 -2.25
C SER A 112 -22.32 -8.32 -1.23
N LEU A 113 -21.49 -8.21 -0.19
CA LEU A 113 -21.32 -9.23 0.83
C LEU A 113 -22.29 -9.04 1.99
N LYS A 114 -22.68 -10.17 2.58
CA LYS A 114 -23.41 -10.20 3.86
C LYS A 114 -22.56 -9.59 4.99
N PRO A 115 -23.18 -9.02 6.03
CA PRO A 115 -22.45 -8.34 7.12
C PRO A 115 -21.35 -9.18 7.79
N GLU A 116 -21.63 -10.46 8.02
CA GLU A 116 -20.71 -11.42 8.66
C GLU A 116 -19.49 -11.70 7.77
N VAL A 117 -19.70 -11.93 6.47
CA VAL A 117 -18.63 -12.14 5.49
C VAL A 117 -17.79 -10.88 5.34
N ARG A 118 -18.44 -9.71 5.32
CA ARG A 118 -17.75 -8.42 5.27
C ARG A 118 -16.88 -8.18 6.50
N LYS A 119 -17.36 -8.54 7.69
CA LYS A 119 -16.60 -8.43 8.93
C LYS A 119 -15.37 -9.33 8.91
N GLU A 120 -15.55 -10.58 8.50
CA GLU A 120 -14.48 -11.56 8.37
C GLU A 120 -13.39 -11.08 7.39
N LEU A 121 -13.81 -10.63 6.21
CA LEU A 121 -12.94 -10.09 5.18
C LEU A 121 -12.18 -8.85 5.68
N ARG A 122 -12.85 -7.94 6.41
CA ARG A 122 -12.19 -6.77 7.01
C ARG A 122 -11.11 -7.18 7.99
N MET A 123 -11.40 -8.12 8.90
CA MET A 123 -10.40 -8.61 9.86
C MET A 123 -9.17 -9.20 9.15
N PHE A 124 -9.39 -9.96 8.07
CA PHE A 124 -8.29 -10.50 7.27
C PHE A 124 -7.47 -9.37 6.61
N MET A 125 -8.12 -8.37 6.01
CA MET A 125 -7.42 -7.26 5.35
C MET A 125 -6.65 -6.39 6.36
N ASP A 126 -7.22 -6.12 7.53
CA ASP A 126 -6.55 -5.38 8.60
C ASP A 126 -5.29 -6.12 9.07
N MET A 127 -5.37 -7.46 9.22
CA MET A 127 -4.19 -8.28 9.51
C MET A 127 -3.13 -8.21 8.42
N GLN A 128 -3.52 -8.22 7.13
CA GLN A 128 -2.56 -8.09 6.02
C GLN A 128 -1.91 -6.72 5.98
N GLN A 129 -2.66 -5.65 6.26
CA GLN A 129 -2.11 -4.29 6.35
C GLN A 129 -1.12 -4.17 7.52
N MET A 130 -1.41 -4.76 8.67
CA MET A 130 -0.48 -4.76 9.81
C MET A 130 0.79 -5.57 9.52
N ASP A 131 0.68 -6.72 8.85
CA ASP A 131 1.86 -7.49 8.41
C ASP A 131 2.72 -6.66 7.44
N MET A 132 2.11 -5.95 6.51
CA MET A 132 2.81 -5.03 5.60
C MET A 132 3.51 -3.92 6.36
N VAL A 133 2.83 -3.27 7.31
CA VAL A 133 3.43 -2.23 8.16
C VAL A 133 4.62 -2.79 8.94
N HIS A 134 4.51 -4.00 9.51
CA HIS A 134 5.62 -4.63 10.22
C HIS A 134 6.81 -4.96 9.31
N LYS A 135 6.57 -5.47 8.09
CA LYS A 135 7.63 -5.72 7.10
C LYS A 135 8.33 -4.42 6.71
N MET A 136 7.56 -3.36 6.44
CA MET A 136 8.11 -2.03 6.20
C MET A 136 8.95 -1.57 7.38
N MET A 137 8.42 -1.63 8.62
CA MET A 137 9.17 -1.27 9.83
C MET A 137 10.45 -2.07 10.05
N ALA A 138 10.45 -3.36 9.70
CA ALA A 138 11.64 -4.21 9.80
C ALA A 138 12.73 -3.79 8.81
N ALA A 139 12.33 -3.28 7.63
CA ALA A 139 13.23 -2.70 6.64
C ALA A 139 13.68 -1.26 7.01
N MET A 140 12.98 -0.58 7.92
CA MET A 140 13.31 0.78 8.35
C MET A 140 14.46 0.83 9.36
N ASP A 141 15.21 1.95 9.36
CA ASP A 141 16.21 2.23 10.39
C ASP A 141 15.58 2.43 11.79
N SER A 142 16.37 2.27 12.85
CA SER A 142 15.90 2.28 14.24
C SER A 142 15.23 3.58 14.70
N THR A 143 15.62 4.72 14.14
CA THR A 143 15.08 6.06 14.43
C THR A 143 13.69 6.21 13.83
N ASN A 144 13.52 5.83 12.56
CA ASN A 144 12.24 5.89 11.87
C ASN A 144 11.24 4.87 12.45
N ARG A 145 11.74 3.68 12.82
CA ARG A 145 10.96 2.65 13.50
C ARG A 145 10.36 3.14 14.82
N MET A 146 11.11 3.90 15.62
CA MET A 146 10.64 4.44 16.90
C MET A 146 9.54 5.50 16.72
N ASN A 147 9.67 6.39 15.73
CA ASN A 147 8.65 7.38 15.41
C ASN A 147 7.33 6.74 14.94
N MET A 148 7.41 5.68 14.14
CA MET A 148 6.23 4.95 13.65
C MET A 148 5.56 4.14 14.77
N MET A 149 6.32 3.55 15.70
CA MET A 149 5.75 2.88 16.88
C MET A 149 4.92 3.84 17.73
N MET A 150 5.39 5.07 17.99
CA MET A 150 4.63 6.06 18.77
C MET A 150 3.32 6.51 18.08
N MET A 151 3.27 6.50 16.75
CA MET A 151 2.03 6.77 16.00
C MET A 151 1.03 5.60 16.07
N MET A 152 1.49 4.35 16.19
CA MET A 152 0.59 3.20 16.30
C MET A 152 -0.02 3.04 17.69
N THR A 153 0.73 3.34 18.76
CA THR A 153 0.20 3.29 20.13
C THR A 153 -0.92 4.30 20.38
N THR A 154 -0.89 5.45 19.70
CA THR A 154 -1.94 6.47 19.81
C THR A 154 -3.22 6.11 19.04
N MET A 155 -3.12 5.25 18.01
CA MET A 155 -4.28 4.76 17.27
C MET A 155 -5.04 3.64 17.99
N THR A 156 -4.34 2.80 18.78
CA THR A 156 -4.97 1.74 19.58
C THR A 156 -5.77 2.27 20.76
N THR A 157 -5.48 3.48 21.24
CA THR A 157 -6.18 4.12 22.36
C THR A 157 -7.43 4.91 21.96
N MET A 158 -7.72 5.07 20.67
CA MET A 158 -8.91 5.82 20.18
C MET A 158 -9.95 4.96 19.45
N SER A 159 -9.84 3.62 19.52
CA SER A 159 -10.83 2.68 18.94
C SER A 159 -11.72 2.07 20.01
#